data_AF-A0AAW0AGW4-F1
#
_entry.id   AF-A0AAW0AGW4-F1
#
_cell.length_a   1.000
_cell.length_b   1.000
_cell.length_c   1.000
_cell.angle_alpha   90.00
_cell.angle_beta   90.00
_cell.angle_gamma   90.00
#
_symmetry.space_group_name_H-M   'P 1'
#
loop_
_entity.id
_entity.type
_entity.pdbx_description
1 polymer ?
#
loop_
_entity_poly.entity_id
_entity_poly.type
_entity_poly.pdbx_seq_one_letter_code
_entity_poly.pdbx_strand_id
1 'polypeptide(L)'
;MPSPTRLLALAALVVSAVALVPPGHQGLPHQSPDAATDTTPPTPDNDLIAATASQVDQKTSPPIDTPPNADVPPHLHVSSANATRRDLGRLGKRTAKPQFEKIFDGLPAGQHDASVQGTAYLTYTVVNNATYNVQACLDWCTKIDGCVFVNIFYEFNNYLLDFVFSERSNLRCAAYGDIHSAKEKLNFGGQSSYPQIGNETVPLTFITQSAGYGLSSLVDPDTPDGYDLVFGPTGGANNAPGYMGFAFIDQYDVNACAQLCNGRGVDSNGGGCAYFNIWRAVVDGVPTTYTCAMYYLPTDASTAVNFGQGPLVVTLSRGYARRDLLPDGSFESFAPCSDFCFAATSPFWIGTSPATGDLDASIFFFPPYAHSGHSSALLGAAFGDDALPGTLRPAKAIKTVKGAGYVVQCFMSSAFSGPALEAKAEVDVKWNGVRVGGTSGFTEYAFVEAAVVGTGSDQLEFVGGAAPAWTFIDDCHVYKA
;
A
#
# COMPACT_ATOMS: atom_id res chain seq x y z
N MET A 1 -74.04 -40.04 3.17
CA MET A 1 -73.40 -40.06 4.50
C MET A 1 -71.90 -40.30 4.31
N PRO A 2 -71.05 -39.26 4.38
CA PRO A 2 -69.61 -39.41 4.30
C PRO A 2 -68.98 -39.65 5.68
N SER A 3 -67.90 -40.44 5.70
CA SER A 3 -67.19 -40.93 6.89
C SER A 3 -66.46 -39.81 7.67
N PRO A 4 -66.49 -39.81 9.03
CA PRO A 4 -65.90 -38.76 9.87
C PRO A 4 -64.37 -38.86 10.05
N THR A 5 -63.65 -39.62 9.22
CA THR A 5 -62.22 -39.94 9.39
C THR A 5 -61.24 -39.06 8.59
N ARG A 6 -61.67 -37.92 8.03
CA ARG A 6 -60.80 -37.01 7.25
C ARG A 6 -60.64 -35.59 7.82
N LEU A 7 -61.02 -35.35 9.08
CA LEU A 7 -60.94 -34.03 9.72
C LEU A 7 -59.94 -33.92 10.89
N LEU A 8 -58.96 -34.83 10.96
CA LEU A 8 -57.96 -34.90 12.05
C LEU A 8 -56.52 -35.09 11.53
N ALA A 9 -56.16 -34.34 10.48
CA ALA A 9 -54.78 -34.20 10.03
C ALA A 9 -54.45 -32.73 9.65
N LEU A 10 -55.07 -31.79 10.36
CA LEU A 10 -54.80 -30.35 10.30
C LEU A 10 -54.70 -29.79 11.72
N ALA A 11 -53.93 -30.47 12.57
CA ALA A 11 -53.67 -30.01 13.93
C ALA A 11 -52.16 -30.07 14.17
N ALA A 12 -51.60 -28.89 14.39
CA ALA A 12 -50.27 -28.62 14.95
C ALA A 12 -49.06 -28.90 14.05
N LEU A 13 -48.98 -28.25 12.89
CA LEU A 13 -47.74 -27.52 12.60
C LEU A 13 -47.83 -26.19 13.37
N VAL A 14 -47.69 -26.27 14.69
CA VAL A 14 -47.26 -25.10 15.47
C VAL A 14 -45.80 -24.95 15.06
N VAL A 15 -45.57 -24.24 13.96
CA VAL A 15 -44.26 -23.63 13.72
C VAL A 15 -44.07 -22.78 14.96
N SER A 16 -43.23 -23.24 15.89
CA SER A 16 -42.71 -22.38 16.94
C SER A 16 -41.98 -21.27 16.21
N ALA A 17 -42.71 -20.21 15.89
CA ALA A 17 -42.14 -18.98 15.40
C ALA A 17 -41.25 -18.53 16.56
N VAL A 18 -39.96 -18.80 16.44
CA VAL A 18 -38.96 -18.29 17.36
C VAL A 18 -39.17 -16.78 17.32
N ALA A 19 -39.63 -16.21 18.44
CA ALA A 19 -39.88 -14.79 18.51
C ALA A 19 -38.54 -14.10 18.25
N LEU A 20 -38.47 -13.34 17.16
CA LEU A 20 -37.31 -12.56 16.80
C LEU A 20 -37.04 -11.57 17.94
N VAL A 21 -35.84 -11.64 18.53
CA VAL A 21 -35.39 -10.70 19.55
C VAL A 21 -34.65 -9.56 18.84
N PRO A 22 -35.13 -8.31 18.90
CA PRO A 22 -34.46 -7.17 18.28
C PRO A 22 -33.05 -6.92 18.84
N PRO A 23 -32.18 -6.20 18.10
CA PRO A 23 -30.83 -5.85 18.57
C PRO A 23 -30.80 -5.12 19.92
N GLY A 24 -31.75 -4.19 20.16
CA GLY A 24 -31.89 -3.45 21.41
C GLY A 24 -32.23 -4.31 22.63
N HIS A 25 -32.58 -5.58 22.41
CA HIS A 25 -32.83 -6.60 23.44
C HIS A 25 -31.78 -7.72 23.41
N GLN A 26 -30.59 -7.46 22.86
CA GLN A 26 -29.48 -8.42 22.78
C GLN A 26 -29.83 -9.68 21.97
N GLY A 27 -30.68 -9.55 20.94
CA GLY A 27 -30.88 -10.63 19.98
C GLY A 27 -29.56 -11.02 19.32
N LEU A 28 -29.35 -12.31 19.06
CA LEU A 28 -28.11 -12.77 18.44
C LEU A 28 -28.23 -12.71 16.92
N PRO A 29 -27.17 -12.28 16.20
CA PRO A 29 -27.18 -12.30 14.74
C PRO A 29 -27.33 -13.73 14.21
N HIS A 30 -27.76 -13.83 12.96
CA HIS A 30 -27.81 -15.10 12.26
C HIS A 30 -26.40 -15.66 12.12
N GLN A 31 -26.17 -16.86 12.67
CA GLN A 31 -24.91 -17.56 12.50
C GLN A 31 -25.03 -18.54 11.32
N SER A 32 -24.28 -18.29 10.25
CA SER A 32 -24.07 -19.32 9.25
C SER A 32 -23.11 -20.38 9.81
N PRO A 33 -23.43 -21.68 9.67
CA PRO A 33 -22.53 -22.76 10.12
C PRO A 33 -21.17 -22.74 9.42
N ASP A 34 -21.04 -22.04 8.28
CA ASP A 34 -19.81 -21.95 7.49
C ASP A 34 -19.02 -20.65 7.73
N ALA A 35 -19.53 -19.70 8.52
CA ALA A 35 -18.92 -18.38 8.74
C ALA A 35 -17.87 -18.37 9.87
N ALA A 36 -17.14 -19.47 10.06
CA ALA A 36 -15.93 -19.44 10.87
C ALA A 36 -14.86 -18.66 10.09
N THR A 37 -14.91 -17.33 10.17
CA THR A 37 -13.83 -16.46 9.71
C THR A 37 -12.57 -16.87 10.45
N ASP A 38 -11.49 -17.13 9.71
CA ASP A 38 -10.18 -17.30 10.33
C ASP A 38 -9.78 -15.95 10.94
N THR A 39 -10.07 -15.81 12.24
CA THR A 39 -9.82 -14.58 12.99
C THR A 39 -8.34 -14.38 13.29
N THR A 40 -7.46 -15.30 12.86
CA THR A 40 -6.02 -15.11 13.03
C THR A 40 -5.52 -14.30 11.84
N PRO A 41 -5.22 -13.00 12.02
CA PRO A 41 -4.79 -12.19 10.90
C PRO A 41 -3.48 -12.77 10.37
N PRO A 42 -3.30 -12.89 9.06
CA PRO A 42 -2.04 -13.35 8.49
C PRO A 42 -0.90 -12.48 9.02
N THR A 43 0.21 -13.14 9.34
CA THR A 43 1.48 -12.48 9.64
C THR A 43 2.45 -12.67 8.47
N PRO A 44 3.47 -11.82 8.32
CA PRO A 44 4.47 -11.95 7.26
C PRO A 44 5.15 -13.32 7.25
N ASP A 45 5.09 -13.99 6.08
CA ASP A 45 5.90 -15.17 5.80
C ASP A 45 7.32 -14.74 5.44
N ASN A 46 8.13 -14.54 6.49
CA ASN A 46 9.48 -14.04 6.32
C ASN A 46 10.40 -15.06 5.61
N ASP A 47 10.13 -16.36 5.75
CA ASP A 47 10.89 -17.40 5.06
C ASP A 47 10.62 -17.36 3.56
N LEU A 48 9.36 -17.17 3.15
CA LEU A 48 9.01 -16.95 1.75
C LEU A 48 9.66 -15.67 1.19
N ILE A 49 9.63 -14.57 1.94
CA ILE A 49 10.29 -13.32 1.50
C ILE A 49 11.79 -13.54 1.31
N ALA A 50 12.47 -14.16 2.28
CA ALA A 50 13.90 -14.41 2.20
C ALA A 50 14.26 -15.39 1.05
N ALA A 51 13.48 -16.46 0.89
CA ALA A 51 13.65 -17.42 -0.19
C ALA A 51 13.43 -16.77 -1.57
N THR A 52 12.46 -15.86 -1.69
CA THR A 52 12.19 -15.15 -2.95
C THR A 52 13.26 -14.09 -3.22
N ALA A 53 13.65 -13.32 -2.20
CA ALA A 53 14.67 -12.27 -2.32
C ALA A 53 16.04 -12.82 -2.77
N SER A 54 16.38 -14.05 -2.39
CA SER A 54 17.62 -14.71 -2.84
C SER A 54 17.57 -15.21 -4.29
N GLN A 55 16.38 -15.31 -4.89
CA GLN A 55 16.19 -15.74 -6.27
C GLN A 55 15.96 -14.56 -7.24
N VAL A 56 15.55 -13.40 -6.72
CA VAL A 56 15.30 -12.21 -7.53
C VAL A 56 16.62 -11.58 -7.94
N ASP A 57 16.89 -11.59 -9.25
CA ASP A 57 17.99 -10.83 -9.85
C ASP A 57 17.44 -9.54 -10.48
N GLN A 58 17.40 -8.47 -9.67
CA GLN A 58 17.09 -7.11 -10.13
C GLN A 58 18.35 -6.37 -10.59
N LYS A 59 19.51 -7.02 -10.63
CA LYS A 59 20.75 -6.35 -10.98
C LYS A 59 20.83 -6.24 -12.49
N THR A 60 20.82 -5.01 -12.97
CA THR A 60 20.94 -4.74 -14.40
C THR A 60 22.19 -3.94 -14.67
N SER A 61 22.64 -4.01 -15.92
CA SER A 61 23.67 -3.16 -16.48
C SER A 61 23.19 -2.74 -17.86
N PRO A 62 23.53 -1.53 -18.32
CA PRO A 62 23.14 -1.10 -19.65
C PRO A 62 23.72 -2.08 -20.68
N PRO A 63 22.91 -2.56 -21.65
CA PRO A 63 23.43 -3.25 -22.81
C PRO A 63 24.54 -2.43 -23.47
N ILE A 64 25.54 -3.12 -24.03
CA ILE A 64 26.72 -2.47 -24.63
C ILE A 64 26.35 -1.43 -25.70
N ASP A 65 25.20 -1.60 -26.35
CA ASP A 65 24.68 -0.76 -27.42
C ASP A 65 23.80 0.42 -26.98
N THR A 66 23.54 0.56 -25.68
CA THR A 66 22.70 1.65 -25.16
C THR A 66 23.44 2.97 -25.30
N PRO A 67 22.86 4.04 -25.87
CA PRO A 67 23.54 5.33 -25.96
C PRO A 67 23.72 5.99 -24.58
N PRO A 68 24.78 6.81 -24.38
CA PRO A 68 24.95 7.61 -23.17
C PRO A 68 23.76 8.54 -22.97
N ASN A 69 23.36 8.74 -21.72
CA ASN A 69 22.19 9.54 -21.33
C ASN A 69 20.88 9.05 -21.94
N ALA A 70 20.78 7.77 -22.27
CA ALA A 70 19.47 7.16 -22.52
C ALA A 70 18.57 7.42 -21.31
N ASP A 71 17.28 7.64 -21.60
CA ASP A 71 16.28 7.81 -20.56
C ASP A 71 16.37 6.66 -19.56
N VAL A 72 16.18 6.98 -18.28
CA VAL A 72 16.10 5.97 -17.23
C VAL A 72 15.05 4.95 -17.68
N PRO A 73 15.39 3.64 -17.77
CA PRO A 73 14.43 2.62 -18.13
C PRO A 73 13.16 2.83 -17.31
N PRO A 74 11.96 2.66 -17.88
CA PRO A 74 10.77 2.71 -17.09
C PRO A 74 10.88 1.61 -16.03
N HIS A 75 11.23 2.01 -14.81
CA HIS A 75 10.92 1.27 -13.61
C HIS A 75 9.39 1.07 -13.60
N LEU A 76 8.85 0.27 -12.70
CA LEU A 76 7.40 0.27 -12.45
C LEU A 76 6.97 1.61 -11.83
N HIS A 77 7.18 2.71 -12.56
CA HIS A 77 6.61 4.02 -12.36
C HIS A 77 5.19 3.92 -12.87
N VAL A 78 4.26 3.64 -11.95
CA VAL A 78 2.88 4.02 -12.20
C VAL A 78 2.91 5.55 -12.19
N SER A 79 2.88 6.17 -13.37
CA SER A 79 2.85 7.62 -13.50
C SER A 79 1.63 8.15 -12.75
N SER A 80 1.83 8.80 -11.60
CA SER A 80 0.73 9.48 -10.92
C SER A 80 0.26 10.60 -11.84
N ALA A 81 -1.02 10.60 -12.19
CA ALA A 81 -1.57 11.58 -13.11
C ALA A 81 -1.46 12.98 -12.47
N ASN A 82 -0.49 13.77 -12.95
CA ASN A 82 -0.37 15.23 -12.87
C ASN A 82 -1.24 15.90 -11.80
N ALA A 83 -0.82 15.82 -10.53
CA ALA A 83 -1.20 16.83 -9.56
C ALA A 83 -0.42 18.10 -9.89
N THR A 84 -1.00 19.00 -10.70
CA THR A 84 -0.45 20.34 -10.94
C THR A 84 -0.49 21.15 -9.63
N ARG A 85 0.45 20.90 -8.70
CA ARG A 85 0.69 21.81 -7.59
C ARG A 85 1.32 23.07 -8.16
N ARG A 86 0.54 24.16 -8.18
CA ARG A 86 1.10 25.51 -8.17
C ARG A 86 1.83 25.68 -6.84
N ASP A 87 3.12 25.35 -6.84
CA ASP A 87 4.00 25.64 -5.71
C ASP A 87 4.23 27.15 -5.68
N LEU A 88 3.41 27.85 -4.88
CA LEU A 88 3.54 29.27 -4.64
C LEU A 88 4.73 29.51 -3.71
N GLY A 89 5.90 29.69 -4.30
CA GLY A 89 6.97 30.53 -3.74
C GLY A 89 7.58 30.05 -2.43
N ARG A 90 8.10 28.81 -2.38
CA ARG A 90 9.18 28.51 -1.42
C ARG A 90 10.44 29.24 -1.89
N LEU A 91 10.74 30.37 -1.25
CA LEU A 91 12.03 31.07 -1.33
C LEU A 91 13.14 30.02 -1.18
N GLY A 92 13.89 29.79 -2.26
CA GLY A 92 14.89 28.74 -2.36
C GLY A 92 15.92 28.86 -1.24
N LYS A 93 15.80 28.00 -0.22
CA LYS A 93 16.95 27.65 0.59
C LYS A 93 17.99 27.15 -0.39
N ARG A 94 19.15 27.82 -0.46
CA ARG A 94 20.34 27.28 -1.12
C ARG A 94 20.66 25.96 -0.42
N THR A 95 20.14 24.86 -0.93
CA THR A 95 20.52 23.52 -0.50
C THR A 95 22.02 23.43 -0.76
N ALA A 96 22.78 23.11 0.29
CA ALA A 96 24.20 22.83 0.11
C ALA A 96 24.34 21.78 -0.99
N LYS A 97 25.37 21.91 -1.84
CA LYS A 97 25.64 20.89 -2.85
C LYS A 97 25.73 19.53 -2.14
N PRO A 98 25.10 18.47 -2.68
CA PRO A 98 25.19 17.13 -2.10
C PRO A 98 26.66 16.74 -1.96
N GLN A 99 27.00 16.17 -0.80
CA GLN A 99 28.36 15.72 -0.53
C GLN A 99 28.45 14.25 -0.91
N PHE A 100 29.33 13.95 -1.86
CA PHE A 100 29.68 12.59 -2.23
C PHE A 100 30.99 12.19 -1.55
N GLU A 101 31.04 10.97 -1.05
CA GLU A 101 32.22 10.34 -0.52
C GLU A 101 32.61 9.13 -1.37
N LYS A 102 33.89 8.80 -1.36
CA LYS A 102 34.38 7.62 -2.06
C LYS A 102 34.07 6.39 -1.23
N ILE A 103 33.34 5.44 -1.82
CA ILE A 103 32.96 4.17 -1.18
C ILE A 103 34.03 3.09 -1.43
N PHE A 104 34.59 3.06 -2.64
CA PHE A 104 35.69 2.15 -2.97
C PHE A 104 36.60 2.73 -4.06
N ASP A 105 37.86 2.32 -4.02
CA ASP A 105 38.86 2.62 -5.05
C ASP A 105 38.83 1.60 -6.20
N GLY A 106 39.26 2.04 -7.37
CA GLY A 106 39.59 1.17 -8.48
C GLY A 106 40.94 0.49 -8.31
N LEU A 107 41.15 -0.60 -9.05
CA LEU A 107 42.46 -1.23 -9.12
C LEU A 107 43.49 -0.31 -9.79
N PRO A 108 44.81 -0.51 -9.54
CA PRO A 108 45.86 0.27 -10.18
C PRO A 108 45.76 0.26 -11.71
N ALA A 109 46.20 1.35 -12.34
CA ALA A 109 46.22 1.46 -13.80
C ALA A 109 46.98 0.28 -14.44
N GLY A 110 46.39 -0.28 -15.51
CA GLY A 110 46.93 -1.45 -16.20
C GLY A 110 46.46 -2.80 -15.64
N GLN A 111 45.67 -2.82 -14.56
CA GLN A 111 45.00 -4.04 -14.08
C GLN A 111 43.55 -4.09 -14.56
N HIS A 112 43.10 -5.30 -14.91
CA HIS A 112 41.69 -5.57 -15.19
C HIS A 112 40.87 -5.39 -13.92
N ASP A 113 39.75 -4.70 -14.06
CA ASP A 113 38.80 -4.40 -13.01
C ASP A 113 37.37 -4.71 -13.50
N ALA A 114 36.36 -4.46 -12.67
CA ALA A 114 34.96 -4.64 -13.03
C ALA A 114 34.10 -3.42 -12.63
N SER A 115 33.07 -3.13 -13.42
CA SER A 115 32.04 -2.17 -13.03
C SER A 115 31.03 -2.82 -12.08
N VAL A 116 30.33 -1.98 -11.33
CA VAL A 116 29.20 -2.38 -10.50
C VAL A 116 28.11 -2.98 -11.40
N GLN A 117 27.53 -4.10 -10.96
CA GLN A 117 26.27 -4.64 -11.43
C GLN A 117 25.35 -4.74 -10.19
N GLY A 118 24.50 -3.74 -10.01
CA GLY A 118 23.70 -3.53 -8.79
C GLY A 118 22.22 -3.28 -9.09
N THR A 119 21.41 -3.24 -8.03
CA THR A 119 20.00 -2.81 -8.07
C THR A 119 19.89 -1.29 -8.32
N ALA A 120 18.69 -0.79 -8.58
CA ALA A 120 18.43 0.64 -8.77
C ALA A 120 19.34 1.31 -9.81
N TYR A 121 19.74 0.60 -10.87
CA TYR A 121 20.45 1.22 -11.99
C TYR A 121 19.55 2.25 -12.68
N LEU A 122 20.03 3.49 -12.80
CA LEU A 122 19.26 4.57 -13.41
C LEU A 122 19.64 4.74 -14.87
N THR A 123 20.89 5.14 -15.14
CA THR A 123 21.39 5.40 -16.48
C THR A 123 22.92 5.52 -16.43
N TYR A 124 23.57 5.79 -17.57
CA TYR A 124 25.00 6.07 -17.63
C TYR A 124 25.29 7.23 -18.57
N THR A 125 26.43 7.88 -18.34
CA THR A 125 27.01 8.84 -19.27
C THR A 125 28.48 8.55 -19.51
N VAL A 126 29.09 9.29 -20.43
CA VAL A 126 30.53 9.36 -20.58
C VAL A 126 31.01 10.76 -20.27
N VAL A 127 32.09 10.86 -19.47
CA VAL A 127 32.69 12.13 -19.08
C VAL A 127 34.06 12.28 -19.72
N ASN A 128 34.59 13.50 -19.82
CA ASN A 128 35.90 13.72 -20.43
C ASN A 128 36.99 12.83 -19.78
N ASN A 129 37.73 12.08 -20.61
CA ASN A 129 38.77 11.13 -20.20
C ASN A 129 40.20 11.69 -20.27
N ALA A 130 40.40 12.99 -20.50
CA ALA A 130 41.74 13.59 -20.43
C ALA A 130 42.33 13.49 -19.01
N THR A 131 41.45 13.42 -18.01
CA THR A 131 41.74 13.01 -16.64
C THR A 131 40.66 12.06 -16.17
N TYR A 132 40.90 11.37 -15.06
CA TYR A 132 39.86 10.60 -14.37
C TYR A 132 38.87 11.57 -13.70
N ASN A 133 37.97 12.15 -14.48
CA ASN A 133 37.16 13.32 -14.12
C ASN A 133 35.95 12.96 -13.23
N VAL A 134 36.24 12.66 -11.96
CA VAL A 134 35.22 12.36 -10.94
C VAL A 134 34.21 13.49 -10.81
N GLN A 135 34.65 14.76 -10.79
CA GLN A 135 33.75 15.88 -10.53
C GLN A 135 32.66 16.02 -11.61
N ALA A 136 33.00 15.81 -12.89
CA ALA A 136 32.01 15.83 -13.96
C ALA A 136 30.95 14.72 -13.80
N CYS A 137 31.36 13.54 -13.34
CA CYS A 137 30.46 12.42 -13.06
C CYS A 137 29.52 12.72 -11.88
N LEU A 138 30.05 13.30 -10.80
CA LEU A 138 29.25 13.74 -9.65
C LEU A 138 28.27 14.85 -10.02
N ASP A 139 28.72 15.88 -10.75
CA ASP A 139 27.88 16.98 -11.21
C ASP A 139 26.75 16.49 -12.13
N TRP A 140 27.00 15.44 -12.92
CA TRP A 140 25.97 14.79 -13.73
C TRP A 140 24.96 14.03 -12.87
N CYS A 141 25.39 13.26 -11.87
CA CYS A 141 24.49 12.58 -10.94
C CYS A 141 23.51 13.55 -10.27
N THR A 142 23.94 14.77 -9.89
CA THR A 142 23.04 15.77 -9.28
C THR A 142 21.89 16.26 -10.18
N LYS A 143 21.92 15.93 -11.48
CA LYS A 143 20.87 16.29 -12.45
C LYS A 143 19.90 15.14 -12.73
N ILE A 144 20.24 13.93 -12.28
CA ILE A 144 19.44 12.73 -12.45
C ILE A 144 18.60 12.59 -11.18
N ASP A 145 17.28 12.54 -11.35
CA ASP A 145 16.39 12.31 -10.23
C ASP A 145 16.68 10.94 -9.59
N GLY A 146 16.72 10.90 -8.26
CA GLY A 146 17.06 9.69 -7.50
C GLY A 146 18.53 9.26 -7.50
N CYS A 147 19.46 9.93 -8.20
CA CYS A 147 20.86 9.48 -8.19
C CYS A 147 21.55 9.73 -6.84
N VAL A 148 21.97 8.65 -6.18
CA VAL A 148 22.67 8.68 -4.88
C VAL A 148 24.06 8.06 -4.92
N PHE A 149 24.40 7.38 -6.01
CA PHE A 149 25.69 6.72 -6.19
C PHE A 149 26.11 6.73 -7.66
N VAL A 150 27.42 6.84 -7.90
CA VAL A 150 28.02 6.64 -9.20
C VAL A 150 29.16 5.63 -9.15
N ASN A 151 29.22 4.77 -10.16
CA ASN A 151 30.41 3.99 -10.48
C ASN A 151 31.08 4.57 -11.73
N ILE A 152 32.29 5.08 -11.56
CA ILE A 152 33.10 5.64 -12.64
C ILE A 152 34.23 4.67 -12.99
N PHE A 153 34.46 4.41 -14.27
CA PHE A 153 35.45 3.43 -14.74
C PHE A 153 35.82 3.66 -16.20
N TYR A 154 36.99 3.16 -16.62
CA TYR A 154 37.33 3.09 -18.04
C TYR A 154 36.79 1.80 -18.65
N GLU A 155 36.19 1.89 -19.83
CA GLU A 155 35.79 0.73 -20.63
C GLU A 155 36.48 0.77 -22.00
N PHE A 156 37.46 -0.09 -22.19
CA PHE A 156 38.24 -0.16 -23.42
C PHE A 156 37.61 -1.10 -24.44
N ASN A 157 38.00 -0.92 -25.70
CA ASN A 157 37.55 -1.72 -26.83
C ASN A 157 36.02 -1.70 -27.01
N ASN A 158 35.40 -0.55 -26.74
CA ASN A 158 33.99 -0.34 -27.06
C ASN A 158 33.88 0.54 -28.31
N TYR A 159 33.52 -0.07 -29.45
CA TYR A 159 33.41 0.60 -30.75
C TYR A 159 32.52 1.84 -30.71
N LEU A 160 31.42 1.79 -29.96
CA LEU A 160 30.50 2.93 -29.86
C LEU A 160 31.13 4.10 -29.11
N LEU A 161 31.82 3.84 -28.00
CA LEU A 161 32.53 4.87 -27.24
C LEU A 161 33.73 5.42 -28.02
N ASP A 162 34.44 4.55 -28.72
CA ASP A 162 35.69 4.86 -29.42
C ASP A 162 35.44 5.68 -30.70
N PHE A 163 34.35 5.40 -31.43
CA PHE A 163 34.15 5.94 -32.77
C PHE A 163 32.79 6.58 -33.05
N VAL A 164 31.73 6.15 -32.35
CA VAL A 164 30.35 6.54 -32.73
C VAL A 164 29.85 7.72 -31.90
N PHE A 165 29.99 7.67 -30.57
CA PHE A 165 29.53 8.73 -29.70
C PHE A 165 30.42 9.97 -29.80
N SER A 166 29.77 11.14 -29.79
CA SER A 166 30.40 12.44 -30.04
C SER A 166 31.45 12.82 -29.00
N GLU A 167 31.28 12.28 -27.79
CA GLU A 167 32.09 12.53 -26.61
C GLU A 167 33.47 11.90 -26.70
N ARG A 168 33.62 10.85 -27.54
CA ARG A 168 34.87 10.10 -27.77
C ARG A 168 35.63 9.80 -26.48
N SER A 169 34.88 9.37 -25.48
CA SER A 169 35.41 9.07 -24.16
C SER A 169 35.03 7.65 -23.77
N ASN A 170 36.02 6.94 -23.27
CA ASN A 170 35.86 5.63 -22.66
C ASN A 170 35.72 5.69 -21.13
N LEU A 171 35.65 6.90 -20.53
CA LEU A 171 35.42 7.07 -19.10
C LEU A 171 33.91 7.12 -18.83
N ARG A 172 33.35 5.95 -18.49
CA ARG A 172 31.94 5.76 -18.17
C ARG A 172 31.65 6.16 -16.73
N CYS A 173 30.47 6.74 -16.54
CA CYS A 173 29.90 7.11 -15.25
C CYS A 173 28.49 6.52 -15.19
N ALA A 174 28.31 5.43 -14.44
CA ALA A 174 27.01 4.78 -14.24
C ALA A 174 26.37 5.30 -12.95
N ALA A 175 25.11 5.74 -13.02
CA ALA A 175 24.34 6.27 -11.90
C ALA A 175 23.36 5.24 -11.34
N TYR A 176 23.20 5.26 -10.02
CA TYR A 176 22.36 4.35 -9.26
C TYR A 176 21.54 5.09 -8.21
N GLY A 177 20.35 4.56 -7.93
CA GLY A 177 19.43 5.00 -6.87
C GLY A 177 19.72 4.40 -5.49
N ASP A 178 20.79 3.62 -5.35
CA ASP A 178 21.29 3.13 -4.06
C ASP A 178 22.82 3.10 -4.01
N ILE A 179 23.38 3.01 -2.81
CA ILE A 179 24.82 2.96 -2.56
C ILE A 179 25.32 1.52 -2.69
N HIS A 180 26.26 1.32 -3.62
CA HIS A 180 26.88 0.02 -3.90
C HIS A 180 28.30 -0.08 -3.34
N SER A 181 28.75 -1.32 -3.16
CA SER A 181 30.07 -1.67 -2.63
C SER A 181 30.97 -2.32 -3.68
N ALA A 182 32.26 -2.46 -3.36
CA ALA A 182 33.21 -3.16 -4.24
C ALA A 182 32.87 -4.64 -4.48
N LYS A 183 32.04 -5.27 -3.61
CA LYS A 183 31.58 -6.66 -3.80
C LYS A 183 30.70 -6.82 -5.04
N GLU A 184 30.11 -5.73 -5.53
CA GLU A 184 29.21 -5.72 -6.66
C GLU A 184 29.92 -5.45 -7.99
N LYS A 185 31.27 -5.38 -7.98
CA LYS A 185 32.09 -5.26 -9.19
C LYS A 185 32.14 -6.60 -9.93
N LEU A 186 31.07 -6.91 -10.66
CA LEU A 186 30.83 -8.20 -11.31
C LEU A 186 30.91 -8.15 -12.85
N ASN A 187 30.78 -6.96 -13.45
CA ASN A 187 30.89 -6.81 -14.89
C ASN A 187 32.35 -6.50 -15.28
N PHE A 188 33.06 -7.51 -15.78
CA PHE A 188 34.45 -7.37 -16.24
C PHE A 188 34.57 -6.94 -17.71
N GLY A 189 33.44 -6.70 -18.40
CA GLY A 189 33.38 -6.59 -19.86
C GLY A 189 33.31 -7.98 -20.52
N GLY A 190 34.07 -8.18 -21.59
CA GLY A 190 34.14 -9.45 -22.32
C GLY A 190 33.19 -9.55 -23.52
N GLN A 191 32.48 -8.47 -23.86
CA GLN A 191 31.63 -8.41 -25.05
C GLN A 191 32.42 -7.90 -26.26
N SER A 192 32.04 -8.34 -27.45
CA SER A 192 32.56 -7.78 -28.71
C SER A 192 31.61 -6.71 -29.22
N SER A 193 32.11 -5.47 -29.39
CA SER A 193 31.34 -4.35 -29.96
C SER A 193 31.82 -3.92 -31.35
N TYR A 194 33.04 -4.33 -31.72
CA TYR A 194 33.61 -4.00 -33.01
C TYR A 194 32.95 -4.85 -34.11
N PRO A 195 32.70 -4.28 -35.30
CA PRO A 195 32.19 -5.05 -36.42
C PRO A 195 33.20 -6.11 -36.82
N GLN A 196 32.74 -7.35 -37.05
CA GLN A 196 33.60 -8.41 -37.54
C GLN A 196 33.97 -8.12 -39.01
N ILE A 197 35.27 -7.89 -39.27
CA ILE A 197 35.81 -7.70 -40.62
C ILE A 197 36.62 -8.94 -40.99
N GLY A 198 36.04 -9.81 -41.82
CA GLY A 198 36.68 -11.06 -42.23
C GLY A 198 36.91 -12.04 -41.07
N ASN A 199 38.14 -12.56 -40.96
CA ASN A 199 38.55 -13.55 -39.97
C ASN A 199 39.40 -12.94 -38.83
N GLU A 200 39.37 -11.61 -38.65
CA GLU A 200 40.12 -10.96 -37.58
C GLU A 200 39.51 -11.25 -36.21
N THR A 201 40.37 -11.51 -35.22
CA THR A 201 39.94 -11.64 -33.82
C THR A 201 39.48 -10.27 -33.33
N VAL A 202 38.19 -10.14 -33.07
CA VAL A 202 37.60 -8.90 -32.59
C VAL A 202 37.97 -8.68 -31.13
N PRO A 203 38.48 -7.50 -30.74
CA PRO A 203 38.85 -7.24 -29.35
C PRO A 203 37.62 -7.28 -28.44
N LEU A 204 37.76 -7.90 -27.27
CA LEU A 204 36.74 -7.88 -26.23
C LEU A 204 36.88 -6.62 -25.39
N THR A 205 35.73 -6.10 -24.92
CA THR A 205 35.71 -5.01 -23.94
C THR A 205 36.37 -5.44 -22.64
N PHE A 206 37.00 -4.50 -21.95
CA PHE A 206 37.47 -4.72 -20.59
C PHE A 206 37.41 -3.43 -19.78
N ILE A 207 37.24 -3.60 -18.47
CA ILE A 207 37.10 -2.49 -17.53
C ILE A 207 38.38 -2.32 -16.70
N THR A 208 38.74 -1.07 -16.38
CA THR A 208 39.83 -0.76 -15.44
C THR A 208 39.46 0.40 -14.52
N GLN A 209 40.18 0.52 -13.41
CA GLN A 209 40.11 1.66 -12.48
C GLN A 209 38.67 2.01 -12.09
N SER A 210 37.89 1.01 -11.65
CA SER A 210 36.47 1.20 -11.31
C SER A 210 36.31 1.66 -9.86
N ALA A 211 35.91 2.91 -9.67
CA ALA A 211 35.72 3.54 -8.37
C ALA A 211 34.25 3.89 -8.12
N GLY A 212 33.83 3.89 -6.86
CA GLY A 212 32.47 4.16 -6.44
C GLY A 212 32.39 5.39 -5.55
N TYR A 213 31.41 6.25 -5.79
CA TYR A 213 31.15 7.44 -4.99
C TYR A 213 29.66 7.51 -4.64
N GLY A 214 29.34 7.60 -3.35
CA GLY A 214 27.97 7.65 -2.84
C GLY A 214 27.72 8.93 -2.05
N LEU A 215 26.45 9.33 -1.91
CA LEU A 215 26.09 10.40 -1.00
C LEU A 215 26.49 10.04 0.43
N SER A 216 27.08 10.99 1.16
CA SER A 216 27.43 10.81 2.57
C SER A 216 26.22 10.62 3.48
N SER A 217 25.04 11.02 3.01
CA SER A 217 23.76 10.81 3.67
C SER A 217 22.66 10.71 2.62
N LEU A 218 21.83 9.67 2.71
CA LEU A 218 20.63 9.56 1.89
C LEU A 218 19.60 10.60 2.34
N VAL A 219 18.96 11.26 1.39
CA VAL A 219 17.84 12.14 1.66
C VAL A 219 16.66 11.26 2.07
N ASP A 220 15.97 11.62 3.16
CA ASP A 220 14.74 10.94 3.52
C ASP A 220 13.69 11.15 2.40
N PRO A 221 13.06 10.08 1.91
CA PRO A 221 12.06 10.20 0.86
C PRO A 221 10.85 10.98 1.35
N ASP A 222 10.22 11.73 0.44
CA ASP A 222 8.98 12.42 0.74
C ASP A 222 7.89 11.41 1.12
N THR A 223 7.02 11.81 2.06
CA THR A 223 5.84 11.02 2.41
C THR A 223 4.83 11.09 1.26
N PRO A 224 4.34 9.95 0.75
CA PRO A 224 3.35 9.93 -0.31
C PRO A 224 2.08 10.71 0.06
N ASP A 225 1.45 11.32 -0.93
CA ASP A 225 0.18 12.01 -0.72
C ASP A 225 -0.89 11.03 -0.23
N GLY A 226 -1.65 11.41 0.79
CA GLY A 226 -2.62 10.53 1.44
C GLY A 226 -2.03 9.57 2.49
N TYR A 227 -0.72 9.63 2.76
CA TYR A 227 -0.07 8.83 3.80
C TYR A 227 0.56 9.71 4.89
N ASP A 228 0.80 9.09 6.04
CA ASP A 228 1.60 9.62 7.14
C ASP A 228 2.77 8.66 7.42
N LEU A 229 3.98 9.19 7.56
CA LEU A 229 5.14 8.43 8.03
C LEU A 229 4.94 8.07 9.51
N VAL A 230 4.84 6.78 9.80
CA VAL A 230 4.64 6.27 11.16
C VAL A 230 5.98 6.05 11.86
N PHE A 231 6.96 5.47 11.16
CA PHE A 231 8.30 5.28 11.70
C PHE A 231 9.38 5.16 10.61
N GLY A 232 10.63 5.32 11.05
CA GLY A 232 11.82 4.94 10.30
C GLY A 232 12.73 6.11 9.92
N PRO A 233 13.91 5.84 9.34
CA PRO A 233 14.43 4.50 9.02
C PRO A 233 14.81 3.65 10.25
N THR A 234 14.59 2.33 10.19
CA THR A 234 15.08 1.34 11.16
C THR A 234 15.73 0.13 10.46
N GLY A 235 16.27 -0.81 11.23
CA GLY A 235 16.77 -2.10 10.71
C GLY A 235 15.76 -3.24 10.76
N GLY A 236 14.51 -2.99 11.15
CA GLY A 236 13.49 -4.02 11.35
C GLY A 236 12.26 -3.80 10.47
N ALA A 237 11.79 -4.83 9.79
CA ALA A 237 10.52 -4.84 9.07
C ALA A 237 9.38 -5.26 10.00
N ASN A 238 8.15 -4.85 9.67
CA ASN A 238 6.98 -5.20 10.47
C ASN A 238 6.69 -6.69 10.43
N ASN A 239 6.42 -7.28 11.59
CA ASN A 239 5.77 -8.57 11.77
C ASN A 239 4.50 -8.32 12.59
N ALA A 240 3.41 -7.99 11.88
CA ALA A 240 2.18 -7.50 12.46
C ALA A 240 0.96 -8.23 11.89
N PRO A 241 -0.17 -8.26 12.61
CA PRO A 241 -1.46 -8.66 12.08
C PRO A 241 -1.86 -7.89 10.82
N GLY A 242 -2.69 -8.53 10.01
CA GLY A 242 -3.31 -7.92 8.83
C GLY A 242 -2.43 -7.88 7.60
N TYR A 243 -1.43 -8.77 7.52
CA TYR A 243 -0.50 -8.85 6.40
C TYR A 243 -1.20 -9.27 5.10
N MET A 244 -1.16 -8.41 4.10
CA MET A 244 -1.79 -8.65 2.81
C MET A 244 -0.83 -9.27 1.79
N GLY A 245 0.43 -9.54 2.14
CA GLY A 245 1.48 -9.97 1.22
C GLY A 245 2.51 -8.88 0.91
N PHE A 246 3.41 -9.18 -0.02
CA PHE A 246 4.49 -8.27 -0.40
C PHE A 246 4.64 -8.14 -1.92
N ALA A 247 5.39 -7.13 -2.33
CA ALA A 247 5.89 -6.96 -3.69
C ALA A 247 7.35 -6.51 -3.65
N PHE A 248 8.12 -6.89 -4.66
CA PHE A 248 9.45 -6.34 -4.88
C PHE A 248 9.39 -5.18 -5.86
N ILE A 249 10.16 -4.14 -5.56
CA ILE A 249 10.42 -3.02 -6.46
C ILE A 249 11.94 -2.90 -6.65
N ASP A 250 12.35 -2.27 -7.74
CA ASP A 250 13.74 -2.22 -8.23
C ASP A 250 14.56 -1.06 -7.66
N GLN A 251 13.91 -0.11 -7.00
CA GLN A 251 14.50 1.02 -6.30
C GLN A 251 13.76 1.31 -4.99
N TYR A 252 14.38 2.03 -4.06
CA TYR A 252 13.73 2.48 -2.82
C TYR A 252 12.74 3.62 -3.13
N ASP A 253 11.58 3.28 -3.70
CA ASP A 253 10.54 4.24 -4.09
C ASP A 253 9.28 4.07 -3.23
N VAL A 254 9.13 5.00 -2.29
CA VAL A 254 8.01 5.03 -1.35
C VAL A 254 6.68 5.32 -2.06
N ASN A 255 6.69 6.10 -3.16
CA ASN A 255 5.48 6.37 -3.94
C ASN A 255 5.03 5.15 -4.73
N ALA A 256 5.96 4.40 -5.32
CA ALA A 256 5.64 3.11 -5.95
C ALA A 256 5.00 2.14 -4.95
N CYS A 257 5.53 2.10 -3.72
CA CYS A 257 4.97 1.30 -2.64
C CYS A 257 3.55 1.73 -2.24
N ALA A 258 3.31 3.04 -2.14
CA ALA A 258 1.97 3.60 -1.89
C ALA A 258 0.98 3.24 -3.01
N GLN A 259 1.42 3.26 -4.27
CA GLN A 259 0.57 2.88 -5.41
C GLN A 259 0.24 1.39 -5.40
N LEU A 260 1.21 0.53 -5.03
CA LEU A 260 0.97 -0.89 -4.84
C LEU A 260 -0.05 -1.15 -3.73
N CYS A 261 0.02 -0.40 -2.62
CA CYS A 261 -0.97 -0.45 -1.55
C CYS A 261 -2.34 0.05 -2.03
N ASN A 262 -2.44 1.22 -2.67
CA ASN A 262 -3.70 1.76 -3.20
C ASN A 262 -4.37 0.84 -4.23
N GLY A 263 -3.57 0.13 -5.04
CA GLY A 263 -4.06 -0.83 -6.04
C GLY A 263 -4.23 -2.26 -5.53
N ARG A 264 -3.91 -2.55 -4.26
CA ARG A 264 -4.04 -3.89 -3.68
C ARG A 264 -5.51 -4.24 -3.58
N GLY A 265 -5.88 -5.42 -4.11
CA GLY A 265 -7.21 -5.98 -3.92
C GLY A 265 -7.52 -6.19 -2.44
N VAL A 266 -8.82 -6.24 -2.14
CA VAL A 266 -9.34 -6.34 -0.77
C VAL A 266 -9.00 -7.69 -0.16
N ASP A 267 -8.62 -7.68 1.11
CA ASP A 267 -8.59 -8.89 1.94
C ASP A 267 -10.02 -9.18 2.43
N SER A 268 -10.46 -10.44 2.40
CA SER A 268 -11.82 -10.82 2.78
C SER A 268 -12.13 -10.57 4.25
N ASN A 269 -11.11 -10.54 5.10
CA ASN A 269 -11.25 -10.39 6.55
C ASN A 269 -10.91 -8.97 7.02
N GLY A 270 -10.23 -8.18 6.18
CA GLY A 270 -9.57 -6.95 6.60
C GLY A 270 -9.80 -5.72 5.74
N GLY A 271 -10.31 -5.89 4.52
CA GLY A 271 -10.62 -4.79 3.61
C GLY A 271 -9.40 -4.35 2.79
N GLY A 272 -9.35 -3.05 2.45
CA GLY A 272 -8.30 -2.49 1.62
C GLY A 272 -6.97 -2.31 2.36
N CYS A 273 -5.88 -2.12 1.60
CA CYS A 273 -4.59 -1.78 2.20
C CYS A 273 -4.67 -0.41 2.88
N ALA A 274 -4.33 -0.38 4.18
CA ALA A 274 -4.31 0.80 5.02
C ALA A 274 -2.90 1.19 5.46
N TYR A 275 -1.91 0.31 5.25
CA TYR A 275 -0.55 0.51 5.69
C TYR A 275 0.46 -0.25 4.82
N PHE A 276 1.66 0.30 4.66
CA PHE A 276 2.78 -0.45 4.09
C PHE A 276 4.09 -0.19 4.82
N ASN A 277 4.96 -1.20 4.78
CA ASN A 277 6.34 -1.13 5.23
C ASN A 277 7.27 -1.36 4.03
N ILE A 278 8.11 -0.38 3.74
CA ILE A 278 9.14 -0.46 2.70
C ILE A 278 10.52 -0.61 3.33
N TRP A 279 11.29 -1.56 2.85
CA TRP A 279 12.65 -1.83 3.34
C TRP A 279 13.56 -2.42 2.27
N ARG A 280 14.87 -2.30 2.47
CA ARG A 280 15.91 -2.84 1.59
C ARG A 280 16.42 -4.17 2.10
N ALA A 281 16.36 -5.19 1.24
CA ALA A 281 16.95 -6.50 1.47
C ALA A 281 18.43 -6.50 1.13
N VAL A 282 19.27 -6.81 2.11
CA VAL A 282 20.73 -6.97 1.94
C VAL A 282 21.08 -8.43 2.15
N VAL A 283 21.56 -9.11 1.12
CA VAL A 283 21.97 -10.53 1.17
C VAL A 283 23.49 -10.60 1.09
N ASP A 284 24.15 -11.21 2.07
CA ASP A 284 25.62 -11.32 2.16
C ASP A 284 26.36 -9.95 2.10
N GLY A 285 25.68 -8.92 2.60
CA GLY A 285 26.17 -7.53 2.58
C GLY A 285 26.00 -6.81 1.25
N VAL A 286 25.22 -7.37 0.31
CA VAL A 286 24.93 -6.77 -1.01
C VAL A 286 23.44 -6.41 -1.09
N PRO A 287 23.08 -5.14 -1.36
CA PRO A 287 21.71 -4.76 -1.72
C PRO A 287 21.19 -5.62 -2.87
N THR A 288 20.04 -6.27 -2.67
CA THR A 288 19.50 -7.27 -3.62
C THR A 288 18.11 -6.91 -4.14
N THR A 289 17.25 -6.34 -3.30
CA THR A 289 15.89 -5.90 -3.69
C THR A 289 15.33 -4.94 -2.64
N TYR A 290 14.22 -4.29 -2.96
CA TYR A 290 13.39 -3.54 -2.02
C TYR A 290 12.03 -4.20 -1.90
N THR A 291 11.55 -4.33 -0.67
CA THR A 291 10.32 -5.03 -0.34
C THR A 291 9.28 -4.04 0.13
N CYS A 292 8.09 -4.15 -0.45
CA CYS A 292 6.87 -3.48 -0.04
C CYS A 292 5.93 -4.48 0.62
N ALA A 293 5.93 -4.55 1.95
CA ALA A 293 4.99 -5.35 2.72
C ALA A 293 3.72 -4.51 2.99
N MET A 294 2.54 -5.04 2.66
CA MET A 294 1.26 -4.32 2.74
C MET A 294 0.38 -4.92 3.82
N TYR A 295 -0.43 -4.08 4.47
CA TYR A 295 -1.29 -4.47 5.57
C TYR A 295 -2.64 -3.75 5.51
N TYR A 296 -3.71 -4.45 5.85
CA TYR A 296 -5.04 -3.83 6.00
C TYR A 296 -5.24 -3.21 7.38
N LEU A 297 -4.44 -3.60 8.39
CA LEU A 297 -4.37 -2.95 9.69
C LEU A 297 -3.14 -2.05 9.78
N PRO A 298 -3.31 -0.77 10.15
CA PRO A 298 -2.18 0.09 10.50
C PRO A 298 -1.38 -0.47 11.68
N THR A 299 -0.05 -0.31 11.61
CA THR A 299 0.87 -0.70 12.68
C THR A 299 1.97 0.33 12.87
N ASP A 300 2.87 0.11 13.83
CA ASP A 300 3.90 1.06 14.23
C ASP A 300 5.30 0.43 14.40
N ALA A 301 6.23 1.18 14.98
CA ALA A 301 7.61 0.73 15.18
C ALA A 301 7.73 -0.45 16.16
N SER A 302 6.75 -0.70 17.03
CA SER A 302 6.81 -1.78 18.01
C SER A 302 6.74 -3.17 17.39
N THR A 303 6.14 -3.28 16.19
CA THR A 303 6.06 -4.54 15.44
C THR A 303 7.19 -4.69 14.43
N ALA A 304 8.08 -3.70 14.31
CA ALA A 304 9.24 -3.71 13.41
C ALA A 304 10.38 -4.62 13.92
N VAL A 305 10.06 -5.90 14.14
CA VAL A 305 10.92 -6.89 14.82
C VAL A 305 11.55 -7.92 13.88
N ASN A 306 11.25 -7.88 12.58
CA ASN A 306 11.92 -8.74 11.60
C ASN A 306 13.21 -8.07 11.11
N PHE A 307 14.36 -8.51 11.61
CA PHE A 307 15.68 -8.01 11.20
C PHE A 307 16.31 -8.81 10.04
N GLY A 308 15.60 -9.84 9.54
CA GLY A 308 16.03 -10.75 8.49
C GLY A 308 16.31 -12.18 8.98
N GLN A 309 16.53 -13.11 8.04
CA GLN A 309 16.90 -14.51 8.29
C GLN A 309 18.11 -14.94 7.48
N GLY A 310 18.99 -15.74 8.08
CA GLY A 310 20.17 -16.29 7.39
C GLY A 310 21.10 -15.16 6.89
N PRO A 311 21.43 -15.12 5.60
CA PRO A 311 22.27 -14.05 5.02
C PRO A 311 21.50 -12.75 4.74
N LEU A 312 20.17 -12.76 4.83
CA LEU A 312 19.34 -11.60 4.57
C LEU A 312 19.26 -10.71 5.82
N VAL A 313 19.54 -9.42 5.63
CA VAL A 313 19.45 -8.36 6.62
C VAL A 313 18.50 -7.29 6.11
N VAL A 314 17.58 -6.86 6.98
CA VAL A 314 16.66 -5.75 6.69
C VAL A 314 17.36 -4.43 7.00
N THR A 315 17.28 -3.47 6.07
CA THR A 315 17.82 -2.12 6.26
C THR A 315 16.87 -1.06 5.72
N LEU A 316 17.04 0.18 6.16
CA LEU A 316 16.26 1.33 5.69
C LEU A 316 14.74 1.09 5.80
N SER A 317 14.27 0.41 6.85
CA SER A 317 12.85 0.09 6.99
C SER A 317 12.04 1.31 7.44
N ARG A 318 10.95 1.61 6.73
CA ARG A 318 10.03 2.71 7.04
C ARG A 318 8.58 2.25 6.95
N GLY A 319 7.74 2.75 7.83
CA GLY A 319 6.32 2.43 7.92
C GLY A 319 5.44 3.62 7.55
N TYR A 320 4.43 3.41 6.71
CA TYR A 320 3.52 4.45 6.23
C TYR A 320 2.07 4.00 6.38
N ALA A 321 1.25 4.79 7.06
CA ALA A 321 -0.18 4.55 7.19
C ALA A 321 -0.95 5.45 6.23
N ARG A 322 -2.00 4.93 5.59
CA ARG A 322 -2.98 5.76 4.88
C ARG A 322 -3.66 6.65 5.89
N ARG A 323 -3.80 7.92 5.53
CA ARG A 323 -4.52 8.89 6.34
C ARG A 323 -6.02 8.67 6.16
N ASP A 324 -6.65 8.11 7.18
CA ASP A 324 -8.09 8.05 7.26
C ASP A 324 -8.66 9.45 7.54
N LEU A 325 -9.63 9.87 6.72
CA LEU A 325 -10.36 11.12 6.91
C LEU A 325 -11.65 10.93 7.71
N LEU A 326 -12.07 9.69 7.94
CA LEU A 326 -13.24 9.34 8.73
C LEU A 326 -12.82 9.13 10.20
N PRO A 327 -13.26 9.98 11.12
CA PRO A 327 -12.96 9.76 12.53
C PRO A 327 -13.79 8.60 13.07
N ASP A 328 -13.16 7.70 13.83
CA ASP A 328 -13.83 6.61 14.55
C ASP A 328 -14.71 5.74 13.65
N GLY A 329 -14.20 5.37 12.48
CA GLY A 329 -14.95 4.57 11.52
C GLY A 329 -15.23 3.12 11.94
N SER A 330 -14.49 2.61 12.94
CA SER A 330 -14.76 1.33 13.62
C SER A 330 -15.64 1.48 14.86
N PHE A 331 -16.12 2.69 15.16
CA PHE A 331 -17.01 3.00 16.30
C PHE A 331 -16.46 2.70 17.71
N GLU A 332 -15.21 2.26 17.84
CA GLU A 332 -14.61 1.82 19.11
C GLU A 332 -14.48 2.94 20.16
N SER A 333 -14.58 4.21 19.77
CA SER A 333 -14.65 5.30 20.75
C SER A 333 -15.98 5.31 21.54
N PHE A 334 -17.01 4.63 21.05
CA PHE A 334 -18.29 4.46 21.73
C PHE A 334 -18.20 3.37 22.79
N ALA A 335 -17.58 3.68 23.94
CA ALA A 335 -17.49 2.76 25.08
C ALA A 335 -18.10 3.33 26.38
N PRO A 336 -19.39 3.73 26.42
CA PRO A 336 -19.98 4.32 27.62
C PRO A 336 -20.37 3.27 28.68
N CYS A 337 -20.28 1.98 28.37
CA CYS A 337 -20.60 0.86 29.26
C CYS A 337 -19.57 -0.26 29.12
N SER A 338 -19.69 -1.31 29.94
CA SER A 338 -18.76 -2.44 29.98
C SER A 338 -19.24 -3.72 29.29
N ASP A 339 -20.50 -3.78 28.85
CA ASP A 339 -21.12 -5.00 28.33
C ASP A 339 -22.02 -4.70 27.13
N PHE A 340 -23.21 -4.16 27.38
CA PHE A 340 -24.18 -3.81 26.35
C PHE A 340 -24.77 -2.43 26.58
N CYS A 341 -24.66 -1.58 25.57
CA CYS A 341 -25.34 -0.31 25.49
C CYS A 341 -25.35 0.19 24.05
N PHE A 342 -26.25 1.11 23.77
CA PHE A 342 -26.29 1.79 22.48
C PHE A 342 -26.87 3.19 22.64
N ALA A 343 -26.61 4.05 21.66
CA ALA A 343 -27.15 5.40 21.58
C ALA A 343 -27.37 5.81 20.13
N ALA A 344 -28.28 6.75 19.90
CA ALA A 344 -28.44 7.36 18.58
C ALA A 344 -27.19 8.15 18.14
N THR A 345 -26.41 8.69 19.09
CA THR A 345 -25.30 9.62 18.79
C THR A 345 -24.08 9.36 19.65
N SER A 346 -22.90 9.55 19.07
CA SER A 346 -21.61 9.63 19.74
C SER A 346 -20.92 10.98 19.43
N PRO A 347 -19.74 11.27 19.99
CA PRO A 347 -18.98 12.47 19.60
C PRO A 347 -18.60 12.52 18.12
N PHE A 348 -18.54 11.37 17.43
CA PHE A 348 -18.09 11.26 16.03
C PHE A 348 -19.21 10.92 15.04
N TRP A 349 -20.35 10.40 15.52
CA TRP A 349 -21.42 9.87 14.68
C TRP A 349 -22.80 10.31 15.15
N ILE A 350 -23.70 10.56 14.20
CA ILE A 350 -25.09 10.95 14.43
C ILE A 350 -25.99 10.00 13.65
N GLY A 351 -26.75 9.19 14.39
CA GLY A 351 -27.91 8.45 13.92
C GLY A 351 -29.18 9.30 14.02
N THR A 352 -30.04 9.19 13.02
CA THR A 352 -31.34 9.88 12.96
C THR A 352 -32.44 8.97 12.44
N SER A 353 -33.64 9.21 12.94
CA SER A 353 -34.89 8.57 12.52
C SER A 353 -35.72 9.50 11.64
N PRO A 354 -36.51 8.96 10.70
CA PRO A 354 -37.57 9.72 10.04
C PRO A 354 -38.61 10.23 11.05
N ALA A 355 -39.50 11.12 10.61
CA ALA A 355 -40.63 11.51 11.43
C ALA A 355 -41.44 10.28 11.82
N THR A 356 -41.74 10.14 13.12
CA THR A 356 -42.41 9.00 13.77
C THR A 356 -41.58 7.73 13.99
N GLY A 357 -40.31 7.70 13.58
CA GLY A 357 -39.40 6.61 13.94
C GLY A 357 -38.66 6.87 15.25
N ASP A 358 -38.12 5.82 15.85
CA ASP A 358 -37.26 5.90 17.03
C ASP A 358 -36.05 4.95 16.91
N LEU A 359 -34.85 5.49 17.15
CA LEU A 359 -33.60 4.72 17.13
C LEU A 359 -33.36 3.88 15.85
N ASP A 360 -33.77 4.41 14.70
CA ASP A 360 -33.58 3.76 13.38
C ASP A 360 -32.12 3.76 12.92
N ALA A 361 -31.29 4.60 13.53
CA ALA A 361 -29.85 4.55 13.38
C ALA A 361 -29.21 4.75 14.76
N SER A 362 -28.37 3.80 15.17
CA SER A 362 -27.75 3.81 16.49
C SER A 362 -26.37 3.19 16.45
N ILE A 363 -25.59 3.40 17.51
CA ILE A 363 -24.23 2.88 17.68
C ILE A 363 -24.27 1.98 18.89
N PHE A 364 -23.86 0.74 18.72
CA PHE A 364 -23.84 -0.30 19.75
C PHE A 364 -22.42 -0.51 20.25
N PHE A 365 -22.30 -0.72 21.55
CA PHE A 365 -21.16 -1.39 22.17
C PHE A 365 -21.65 -2.81 22.52
N PHE A 366 -21.42 -3.75 21.62
CA PHE A 366 -21.72 -5.17 21.81
C PHE A 366 -20.91 -6.02 20.81
N PRO A 367 -19.86 -6.73 21.25
CA PRO A 367 -18.96 -7.48 20.35
C PRO A 367 -19.63 -8.45 19.39
N PRO A 368 -20.72 -9.17 19.75
CA PRO A 368 -21.40 -10.05 18.80
C PRO A 368 -21.97 -9.35 17.55
N TYR A 369 -22.11 -8.02 17.57
CA TYR A 369 -22.59 -7.24 16.43
C TYR A 369 -21.47 -6.68 15.59
N ALA A 370 -20.27 -6.50 16.15
CA ALA A 370 -19.16 -5.87 15.47
C ALA A 370 -18.48 -6.83 14.47
N HIS A 371 -17.95 -6.27 13.39
CA HIS A 371 -17.01 -6.98 12.52
C HIS A 371 -15.66 -7.12 13.23
N SER A 372 -15.20 -6.04 13.87
CA SER A 372 -13.99 -6.02 14.68
C SER A 372 -14.20 -5.24 15.98
N GLY A 373 -13.43 -5.56 17.03
CA GLY A 373 -13.54 -4.85 18.31
C GLY A 373 -14.83 -5.13 19.08
N HIS A 374 -15.46 -4.07 19.60
CA HIS A 374 -16.62 -4.15 20.49
C HIS A 374 -17.84 -3.39 19.98
N SER A 375 -17.69 -2.53 18.98
CA SER A 375 -18.70 -1.55 18.60
C SER A 375 -19.05 -1.66 17.12
N SER A 376 -20.29 -1.32 16.79
CA SER A 376 -20.75 -1.21 15.40
C SER A 376 -21.93 -0.27 15.34
N ALA A 377 -22.22 0.27 14.16
CA ALA A 377 -23.46 0.99 13.94
C ALA A 377 -24.56 0.06 13.44
N LEU A 378 -25.80 0.38 13.78
CA LEU A 378 -27.03 -0.29 13.34
C LEU A 378 -27.87 0.67 12.50
N LEU A 379 -28.44 0.16 11.41
CA LEU A 379 -29.54 0.74 10.68
C LEU A 379 -30.79 -0.15 10.80
N GLY A 380 -31.94 0.48 11.06
CA GLY A 380 -33.22 -0.11 11.44
C GLY A 380 -33.52 0.07 12.93
N ALA A 381 -34.81 0.24 13.28
CA ALA A 381 -35.27 0.48 14.65
C ALA A 381 -34.68 -0.52 15.66
N ALA A 382 -33.91 -0.04 16.62
CA ALA A 382 -33.17 -0.89 17.57
C ALA A 382 -34.08 -1.88 18.33
N PHE A 383 -35.30 -1.46 18.66
CA PHE A 383 -36.29 -2.29 19.36
C PHE A 383 -37.30 -2.98 18.44
N GLY A 384 -37.17 -2.82 17.12
CA GLY A 384 -38.05 -3.42 16.12
C GLY A 384 -39.50 -2.92 16.18
N ASP A 385 -39.71 -1.71 16.66
CA ASP A 385 -41.00 -1.06 16.87
C ASP A 385 -41.59 -0.46 15.58
N ASP A 386 -40.76 -0.17 14.58
CA ASP A 386 -41.21 0.25 13.25
C ASP A 386 -40.31 -0.26 12.10
N ALA A 387 -40.77 -0.05 10.87
CA ALA A 387 -40.09 -0.48 9.64
C ALA A 387 -39.61 0.72 8.81
N LEU A 388 -39.06 1.75 9.47
CA LEU A 388 -38.54 2.94 8.84
C LEU A 388 -37.01 2.88 8.68
N PRO A 389 -36.46 3.55 7.65
CA PRO A 389 -35.02 3.60 7.43
C PRO A 389 -34.34 4.66 8.28
N GLY A 390 -33.22 4.28 8.87
CA GLY A 390 -32.35 5.19 9.59
C GLY A 390 -31.37 5.92 8.68
N THR A 391 -30.78 6.99 9.21
CA THR A 391 -29.62 7.65 8.59
C THR A 391 -28.51 7.81 9.60
N LEU A 392 -27.36 7.22 9.32
CA LEU A 392 -26.12 7.36 10.06
C LEU A 392 -25.14 8.25 9.28
N ARG A 393 -24.52 9.22 9.95
CA ARG A 393 -23.51 10.09 9.34
C ARG A 393 -22.47 10.56 10.34
N PRO A 394 -21.25 10.94 9.90
CA PRO A 394 -20.28 11.59 10.76
C PRO A 394 -20.85 12.90 11.34
N ALA A 395 -20.52 13.18 12.59
CA ALA A 395 -20.94 14.39 13.30
C ALA A 395 -20.37 15.68 12.68
N LYS A 396 -19.28 15.56 11.91
CA LYS A 396 -18.63 16.65 11.20
C LYS A 396 -18.41 16.24 9.75
N ALA A 397 -18.55 17.19 8.83
CA ALA A 397 -18.22 16.98 7.43
C ALA A 397 -16.75 16.57 7.26
N ILE A 398 -16.51 15.68 6.31
CA ILE A 398 -15.20 15.14 5.97
C ILE A 398 -14.42 16.20 5.19
N LYS A 399 -13.21 16.52 5.64
CA LYS A 399 -12.37 17.53 5.00
C LYS A 399 -11.58 16.92 3.86
N THR A 400 -12.02 17.18 2.63
CA THR A 400 -11.33 16.71 1.42
C THR A 400 -10.67 17.86 0.66
N VAL A 401 -9.97 17.53 -0.43
CA VAL A 401 -9.48 18.48 -1.43
C VAL A 401 -10.46 18.47 -2.60
N LYS A 402 -10.98 19.64 -2.95
CA LYS A 402 -11.91 19.80 -4.07
C LYS A 402 -11.31 19.23 -5.36
N GLY A 403 -12.02 18.30 -5.99
CA GLY A 403 -11.64 17.64 -7.24
C GLY A 403 -10.66 16.46 -7.09
N ALA A 404 -10.17 16.18 -5.89
CA ALA A 404 -9.36 14.97 -5.66
C ALA A 404 -10.26 13.73 -5.53
N GLY A 405 -9.73 12.58 -5.96
CA GLY A 405 -10.38 11.27 -5.79
C GLY A 405 -10.18 10.71 -4.39
N TYR A 406 -11.21 10.01 -3.90
CA TYR A 406 -11.24 9.33 -2.62
C TYR A 406 -11.90 7.97 -2.77
N VAL A 407 -11.68 7.10 -1.80
CA VAL A 407 -12.31 5.80 -1.69
C VAL A 407 -12.97 5.70 -0.31
N VAL A 408 -14.26 5.40 -0.30
CA VAL A 408 -15.01 5.03 0.90
C VAL A 408 -15.01 3.51 0.98
N GLN A 409 -14.61 2.96 2.13
CA GLN A 409 -14.55 1.53 2.39
C GLN A 409 -15.30 1.25 3.70
N CYS A 410 -16.07 0.17 3.78
CA CYS A 410 -16.76 -0.26 5.01
C CYS A 410 -17.05 -1.76 4.97
N PHE A 411 -17.25 -2.37 6.13
CA PHE A 411 -17.88 -3.67 6.26
C PHE A 411 -19.36 -3.52 6.64
N MET A 412 -20.22 -4.27 5.96
CA MET A 412 -21.67 -4.25 6.20
C MET A 412 -22.25 -5.65 6.30
N SER A 413 -23.14 -5.87 7.27
CA SER A 413 -23.83 -7.14 7.47
C SER A 413 -25.30 -6.92 7.71
N SER A 414 -26.17 -7.62 6.99
CA SER A 414 -27.60 -7.73 7.32
C SER A 414 -27.96 -9.13 7.81
N ALA A 415 -26.97 -9.89 8.29
CA ALA A 415 -27.16 -11.26 8.75
C ALA A 415 -27.66 -11.30 10.20
N PHE A 416 -28.89 -10.82 10.45
CA PHE A 416 -29.48 -10.82 11.80
C PHE A 416 -30.72 -11.71 11.89
N SER A 417 -31.81 -11.32 11.24
CA SER A 417 -33.09 -12.04 11.33
C SER A 417 -33.14 -13.30 10.46
N GLY A 418 -32.07 -13.58 9.73
CA GLY A 418 -31.95 -14.67 8.77
C GLY A 418 -32.48 -14.33 7.37
N PRO A 419 -32.17 -15.17 6.36
CA PRO A 419 -32.32 -14.79 4.95
C PRO A 419 -33.74 -14.37 4.52
N ALA A 420 -34.77 -14.96 5.12
CA ALA A 420 -36.16 -14.67 4.73
C ALA A 420 -36.64 -13.29 5.21
N LEU A 421 -36.25 -12.89 6.42
CA LEU A 421 -36.68 -11.61 7.01
C LEU A 421 -35.80 -10.45 6.50
N GLU A 422 -34.54 -10.75 6.18
CA GLU A 422 -33.55 -9.81 5.67
C GLU A 422 -33.56 -9.70 4.14
N ALA A 423 -34.48 -10.39 3.45
CA ALA A 423 -34.57 -10.37 1.99
C ALA A 423 -34.78 -8.96 1.39
N LYS A 424 -35.22 -8.00 2.21
CA LYS A 424 -35.43 -6.60 1.85
C LYS A 424 -34.47 -5.64 2.57
N ALA A 425 -33.42 -6.16 3.23
CA ALA A 425 -32.39 -5.31 3.78
C ALA A 425 -31.78 -4.46 2.64
N GLU A 426 -31.60 -3.18 2.88
CA GLU A 426 -30.98 -2.27 1.91
C GLU A 426 -30.25 -1.18 2.69
N VAL A 427 -29.03 -0.89 2.26
CA VAL A 427 -28.25 0.25 2.74
C VAL A 427 -27.65 0.96 1.55
N ASP A 428 -27.92 2.26 1.46
CA ASP A 428 -27.29 3.18 0.54
C ASP A 428 -26.10 3.86 1.21
N VAL A 429 -24.93 3.77 0.58
CA VAL A 429 -23.81 4.67 0.86
C VAL A 429 -24.01 5.91 0.01
N LYS A 430 -24.16 7.08 0.64
CA LYS A 430 -24.34 8.36 -0.02
C LYS A 430 -23.16 9.29 0.23
N TRP A 431 -22.69 9.92 -0.84
CA TRP A 431 -21.69 10.98 -0.81
C TRP A 431 -22.33 12.27 -1.30
N ASN A 432 -22.44 13.26 -0.42
CA ASN A 432 -23.14 14.53 -0.67
C ASN A 432 -24.58 14.32 -1.19
N GLY A 433 -25.31 13.38 -0.60
CA GLY A 433 -26.68 13.03 -0.96
C GLY A 433 -26.84 12.17 -2.23
N VAL A 434 -25.75 11.86 -2.95
CA VAL A 434 -25.77 10.98 -4.13
C VAL A 434 -25.38 9.56 -3.71
N ARG A 435 -26.17 8.55 -4.10
CA ARG A 435 -25.83 7.14 -3.88
C ARG A 435 -24.57 6.77 -4.67
N VAL A 436 -23.56 6.27 -3.97
CA VAL A 436 -22.26 5.86 -4.54
C VAL A 436 -21.97 4.37 -4.36
N GLY A 437 -22.70 3.68 -3.48
CA GLY A 437 -22.55 2.25 -3.21
C GLY A 437 -23.64 1.76 -2.24
N GLY A 438 -23.46 0.56 -1.70
CA GLY A 438 -24.41 -0.05 -0.76
C GLY A 438 -24.48 -1.56 -0.84
N THR A 439 -25.37 -2.13 -0.01
CA THR A 439 -25.73 -3.55 -0.03
C THR A 439 -27.24 -3.73 -0.17
N SER A 440 -27.66 -4.92 -0.58
CA SER A 440 -29.08 -5.28 -0.70
C SER A 440 -29.30 -6.76 -0.43
N GLY A 441 -30.41 -7.10 0.22
CA GLY A 441 -30.74 -8.46 0.65
C GLY A 441 -29.90 -8.94 1.82
N PHE A 442 -30.09 -10.21 2.20
CA PHE A 442 -29.31 -10.86 3.24
C PHE A 442 -27.84 -10.97 2.83
N THR A 443 -26.96 -10.38 3.63
CA THR A 443 -25.51 -10.53 3.50
C THR A 443 -24.87 -10.70 4.87
N GLU A 444 -23.91 -11.61 4.98
CA GLU A 444 -22.94 -11.55 6.08
C GLU A 444 -22.05 -10.32 5.91
N TYR A 445 -21.11 -10.12 6.84
CA TYR A 445 -20.15 -9.03 6.73
C TYR A 445 -19.43 -9.09 5.38
N ALA A 446 -19.73 -8.09 4.56
CA ALA A 446 -19.19 -7.94 3.22
C ALA A 446 -18.51 -6.58 3.10
N PHE A 447 -17.37 -6.58 2.43
CA PHE A 447 -16.65 -5.36 2.11
C PHE A 447 -17.36 -4.57 1.01
N VAL A 448 -17.59 -3.29 1.27
CA VAL A 448 -18.21 -2.34 0.35
C VAL A 448 -17.22 -1.23 0.07
N GLU A 449 -17.02 -0.93 -1.22
CA GLU A 449 -16.15 0.15 -1.68
C GLU A 449 -16.86 1.06 -2.68
N ALA A 450 -16.61 2.36 -2.57
CA ALA A 450 -17.06 3.34 -3.54
C ALA A 450 -16.00 4.42 -3.79
N ALA A 451 -15.68 4.67 -5.07
CA ALA A 451 -14.87 5.80 -5.49
C ALA A 451 -15.72 7.09 -5.52
N VAL A 452 -15.20 8.16 -4.91
CA VAL A 452 -15.89 9.46 -4.80
C VAL A 452 -14.95 10.62 -5.12
N VAL A 453 -15.51 11.80 -5.39
CA VAL A 453 -14.73 13.02 -5.65
C VAL A 453 -15.03 14.03 -4.55
N GLY A 454 -13.96 14.59 -3.97
CA GLY A 454 -14.06 15.56 -2.87
C GLY A 454 -14.58 16.92 -3.34
N THR A 455 -15.36 17.58 -2.49
CA THR A 455 -15.85 18.96 -2.70
C THR A 455 -15.21 19.97 -1.75
N GLY A 456 -14.50 19.50 -0.72
CA GLY A 456 -13.82 20.30 0.30
C GLY A 456 -14.43 20.19 1.71
N SER A 457 -15.70 19.80 1.79
CA SER A 457 -16.46 19.61 3.02
C SER A 457 -17.60 18.63 2.75
N ASP A 458 -17.27 17.37 2.64
CA ASP A 458 -18.17 16.33 2.14
C ASP A 458 -18.98 15.67 3.25
N GLN A 459 -20.18 15.23 2.89
CA GLN A 459 -21.06 14.48 3.79
C GLN A 459 -21.15 13.03 3.32
N LEU A 460 -20.69 12.11 4.17
CA LEU A 460 -20.94 10.69 4.05
C LEU A 460 -22.20 10.34 4.85
N GLU A 461 -23.10 9.56 4.25
CA GLU A 461 -24.30 9.05 4.92
C GLU A 461 -24.50 7.57 4.58
N PHE A 462 -24.95 6.80 5.54
CA PHE A 462 -25.48 5.46 5.35
C PHE A 462 -26.99 5.54 5.63
N VAL A 463 -27.80 5.20 4.64
CA VAL A 463 -29.25 5.31 4.72
C VAL A 463 -29.87 3.97 4.42
N GLY A 464 -30.65 3.42 5.34
CA GLY A 464 -31.17 2.08 5.16
C GLY A 464 -31.61 1.43 6.46
N GLY A 465 -31.67 0.10 6.41
CA GLY A 465 -32.32 -0.71 7.44
C GLY A 465 -33.83 -0.46 7.50
N ALA A 466 -34.60 -1.43 7.97
CA ALA A 466 -36.02 -1.28 8.29
C ALA A 466 -36.44 -2.57 9.00
N ALA A 467 -36.71 -2.51 10.31
CA ALA A 467 -37.01 -3.73 11.05
C ALA A 467 -38.19 -4.49 10.40
N PRO A 468 -38.14 -5.83 10.33
CA PRO A 468 -37.16 -6.73 10.95
C PRO A 468 -35.86 -6.94 10.14
N ALA A 469 -35.60 -6.12 9.11
CA ALA A 469 -34.38 -6.18 8.33
C ALA A 469 -33.34 -5.16 8.83
N TRP A 470 -32.39 -5.61 9.63
CA TRP A 470 -31.36 -4.74 10.22
C TRP A 470 -30.06 -4.79 9.41
N THR A 471 -29.28 -3.72 9.46
CA THR A 471 -27.93 -3.74 8.87
C THR A 471 -26.92 -3.13 9.82
N PHE A 472 -25.85 -3.87 10.07
CA PHE A 472 -24.69 -3.46 10.83
C PHE A 472 -23.63 -2.89 9.91
N ILE A 473 -22.95 -1.86 10.37
CA ILE A 473 -21.88 -1.16 9.66
C ILE A 473 -20.69 -1.06 10.61
N ASP A 474 -19.50 -1.41 10.11
CA ASP A 474 -18.27 -1.39 10.88
C ASP A 474 -17.04 -1.15 9.97
N ASP A 475 -15.89 -0.86 10.57
CA ASP A 475 -14.59 -0.69 9.92
C ASP A 475 -14.65 0.20 8.67
N CYS A 476 -15.29 1.36 8.84
CA CYS A 476 -15.42 2.35 7.77
C CYS A 476 -14.17 3.23 7.67
N HIS A 477 -13.74 3.53 6.44
CA HIS A 477 -12.59 4.38 6.16
C HIS A 477 -12.86 5.28 4.95
N VAL A 478 -12.24 6.47 4.97
CA VAL A 478 -12.20 7.36 3.80
C VAL A 478 -10.76 7.73 3.50
N TYR A 479 -10.21 7.11 2.46
CA TYR A 479 -8.84 7.34 2.02
C TYR A 479 -8.80 8.18 0.75
N LYS A 480 -7.70 8.92 0.59
CA LYS A 480 -7.38 9.52 -0.70
C LYS A 480 -6.93 8.42 -1.67
N ALA A 481 -7.47 8.46 -2.90
CA ALA A 481 -7.21 7.47 -3.95
C ALA A 481 -5.81 7.62 -4.55
#